data_AF-A0AA42ZKL4-F1
#
_entry.id   AF-A0AA42ZKL4-F1
#
_cell.length_a   1.000
_cell.length_b   1.000
_cell.length_c   1.000
_cell.angle_alpha   90.00
_cell.angle_beta   90.00
_cell.angle_gamma   90.00
#
_symmetry.space_group_name_H-M   'P 1'
#
loop_
_entity.id
_entity.type
_entity.pdbx_description
1 polymer ?
#
loop_
_entity_poly.entity_id
_entity_poly.type
_entity_poly.pdbx_seq_one_letter_code
_entity_poly.pdbx_strand_id
1 'polypeptide(L)'
;MHGPMRLLPLLPLIFLAACSDENLNLFFDIPPPSQQELAAKAAREQEKAAAEAKAARQAAGTEQLPPEEEGEPPAIEAVRSWEQAAEMLPKDGMDQADWVEALEQGVIRPREAIGGPRRGSIAVFKFDFFLPGPDPSFDAFFPHSAHTEWLGCESCHPKIFRVRGTAITMDEVFAGKYCGECHGTVAFGLDACARCHTAME
;
A
#
# COMPACT_ATOMS: atom_id res chain seq x y z
N MET A 1 -39.03 -53.01 -43.91
CA MET A 1 -37.62 -53.07 -44.34
C MET A 1 -37.04 -51.68 -44.17
N HIS A 2 -36.01 -51.56 -43.31
CA HIS A 2 -34.98 -50.50 -43.21
C HIS A 2 -35.39 -49.03 -42.89
N GLY A 3 -34.76 -48.46 -41.85
CA GLY A 3 -34.98 -47.12 -41.26
C GLY A 3 -34.46 -45.93 -42.10
N PRO A 4 -34.16 -44.75 -41.50
CA PRO A 4 -33.14 -44.66 -40.45
C PRO A 4 -33.43 -43.70 -39.27
N MET A 5 -32.58 -43.87 -38.27
CA MET A 5 -32.48 -43.26 -36.95
C MET A 5 -31.90 -41.84 -37.01
N ARG A 6 -32.32 -40.99 -36.05
CA ARG A 6 -31.87 -39.60 -35.82
C ARG A 6 -30.33 -39.49 -35.72
N LEU A 7 -29.75 -38.40 -36.23
CA LEU A 7 -28.42 -37.94 -35.81
C LEU A 7 -28.43 -36.42 -35.62
N LEU A 8 -28.35 -35.99 -34.37
CA LEU A 8 -28.09 -34.61 -33.95
C LEU A 8 -26.60 -34.32 -34.14
N PRO A 9 -26.16 -33.22 -34.78
CA PRO A 9 -24.74 -32.94 -34.93
C PRO A 9 -24.20 -32.37 -33.61
N LEU A 10 -23.67 -33.24 -32.75
CA LEU A 10 -22.71 -32.85 -31.73
C LEU A 10 -21.34 -32.76 -32.42
N LEU A 11 -21.03 -31.61 -33.03
CA LEU A 11 -19.65 -31.31 -33.44
C LEU A 11 -18.88 -30.74 -32.23
N PRO A 12 -17.59 -31.07 -32.08
CA PRO A 12 -16.98 -31.22 -30.78
C PRO A 12 -16.34 -29.93 -30.26
N LEU A 13 -16.56 -29.67 -28.98
CA LEU A 13 -15.86 -28.71 -28.13
C LEU A 13 -14.42 -29.20 -27.80
N ILE A 14 -13.66 -29.70 -28.78
CA ILE A 14 -12.37 -30.38 -28.59
C ILE A 14 -11.27 -29.71 -29.43
N PHE A 15 -11.04 -28.40 -29.27
CA PHE A 15 -9.88 -27.76 -29.90
C PHE A 15 -9.06 -26.82 -29.01
N LEU A 16 -9.48 -26.57 -27.76
CA LEU A 16 -8.75 -25.66 -26.85
C LEU A 16 -7.94 -26.37 -25.75
N ALA A 17 -7.99 -27.69 -25.66
CA ALA A 17 -7.19 -28.45 -24.67
C ALA A 17 -5.78 -28.83 -25.19
N ALA A 18 -5.46 -28.65 -26.47
CA ALA A 18 -4.30 -29.29 -27.09
C ALA A 18 -2.91 -28.72 -26.73
N CYS A 19 -2.82 -27.64 -25.95
CA CYS A 19 -1.54 -26.94 -25.70
C CYS A 19 -1.10 -26.87 -24.23
N SER A 20 -1.73 -27.62 -23.32
CA SER A 20 -1.25 -27.73 -21.93
C SER A 20 -0.23 -28.87 -21.81
N ASP A 21 0.85 -28.67 -21.07
CA ASP A 21 1.84 -29.71 -20.72
C ASP A 21 1.18 -30.96 -20.10
N GLU A 22 0.03 -30.77 -19.43
CA GLU A 22 -0.78 -31.86 -18.88
C GLU A 22 -1.40 -32.76 -19.96
N ASN A 23 -1.68 -32.23 -21.15
CA ASN A 23 -2.26 -32.98 -22.26
C ASN A 23 -1.20 -33.62 -23.16
N LEU A 24 0.05 -33.14 -23.13
CA LEU A 24 1.18 -33.76 -23.86
C LEU A 24 1.49 -35.17 -23.32
N ASN A 25 1.38 -35.38 -22.01
CA ASN A 25 1.58 -36.69 -21.38
C ASN A 25 0.50 -37.73 -21.73
N LEU A 26 -0.66 -37.29 -22.25
CA LEU A 26 -1.72 -38.20 -22.72
C LEU A 26 -1.46 -38.75 -24.13
N PHE A 27 -0.62 -38.08 -24.92
CA PHE A 27 -0.31 -38.46 -26.31
C PHE A 27 1.13 -38.97 -26.49
N PHE A 28 2.03 -38.67 -25.55
CA PHE A 28 3.44 -39.06 -25.60
C PHE A 28 3.87 -39.63 -24.25
N ASP A 29 4.59 -40.77 -24.25
CA ASP A 29 5.19 -41.39 -23.05
C ASP A 29 6.38 -40.56 -22.55
N ILE A 30 6.09 -39.36 -22.06
CA ILE A 30 7.07 -38.46 -21.46
C ILE A 30 7.25 -38.91 -20.01
N PRO A 31 8.45 -39.33 -19.59
CA PRO A 31 8.68 -39.71 -18.20
C PRO A 31 8.44 -38.50 -17.29
N PRO A 32 7.83 -38.70 -16.10
CA PRO A 32 7.60 -37.60 -15.18
C PRO A 32 8.94 -36.96 -14.77
N PRO A 33 8.97 -35.64 -14.57
CA PRO A 33 10.20 -34.93 -14.23
C PRO A 33 10.82 -35.51 -12.96
N SER A 34 12.14 -35.68 -12.99
CA SER A 34 12.90 -36.15 -11.85
C SER A 34 12.84 -35.16 -10.69
N GLN A 35 13.10 -35.64 -9.48
CA GLN A 35 13.16 -34.78 -8.28
C GLN A 35 14.22 -33.66 -8.43
N GLN A 36 15.29 -33.91 -9.18
CA GLN A 36 16.30 -32.90 -9.48
C GLN A 36 15.78 -31.82 -10.42
N GLU A 37 14.99 -32.18 -11.44
CA GLU A 37 14.36 -31.22 -12.36
C GLU A 37 13.27 -30.40 -11.67
N LEU A 38 12.48 -31.02 -10.79
CA LEU A 38 11.49 -30.32 -9.97
C LEU A 38 12.16 -29.34 -9.00
N ALA A 39 13.24 -29.76 -8.32
CA ALA A 39 14.01 -28.88 -7.44
C ALA A 39 14.68 -27.73 -8.22
N ALA A 40 15.22 -28.00 -9.41
CA ALA A 40 15.80 -26.96 -10.27
C ALA A 40 14.75 -25.97 -10.79
N LYS A 41 13.54 -26.45 -11.14
CA LYS A 41 12.40 -25.60 -11.52
C LYS A 41 11.97 -24.72 -10.34
N ALA A 42 11.78 -25.31 -9.16
CA ALA A 42 11.41 -24.57 -7.96
C ALA A 42 12.48 -23.52 -7.57
N ALA A 43 13.77 -23.86 -7.69
CA ALA A 43 14.86 -22.92 -7.42
C ALA A 43 14.87 -21.74 -8.41
N ARG A 44 14.63 -21.99 -9.70
CA ARG A 44 14.51 -20.94 -10.72
C ARG A 44 13.29 -20.06 -10.50
N GLU A 45 12.17 -20.64 -10.09
CA GLU A 45 10.95 -19.90 -9.74
C GLU A 45 11.16 -19.05 -8.49
N GLN A 46 11.85 -19.56 -7.47
CA GLN A 46 12.23 -18.80 -6.28
C GLN A 46 13.21 -17.66 -6.59
N GLU A 47 14.21 -17.89 -7.43
CA GLU A 47 15.16 -16.86 -7.86
C GLU A 47 14.47 -15.77 -8.69
N LYS A 48 13.56 -16.16 -9.60
CA LYS A 48 12.74 -15.23 -10.37
C LYS A 48 11.84 -14.40 -9.45
N ALA A 49 11.14 -15.03 -8.50
CA ALA A 49 10.31 -14.33 -7.53
C ALA A 49 11.13 -13.38 -6.64
N ALA A 50 12.34 -13.77 -6.24
CA ALA A 50 13.25 -12.92 -5.47
C ALA A 50 13.74 -11.72 -6.31
N ALA A 51 14.03 -11.91 -7.60
CA ALA A 51 14.43 -10.85 -8.51
C ALA A 51 13.28 -9.88 -8.79
N GLU A 52 12.06 -10.38 -8.98
CA GLU A 52 10.84 -9.58 -9.17
C GLU A 52 10.51 -8.78 -7.89
N ALA A 53 10.63 -9.39 -6.70
CA ALA A 53 10.47 -8.68 -5.44
C ALA A 53 11.54 -7.61 -5.21
N LYS A 54 12.79 -7.85 -5.64
CA LYS A 54 13.87 -6.86 -5.58
C LYS A 54 13.61 -5.70 -6.56
N ALA A 55 13.18 -6.00 -7.79
CA ALA A 55 12.84 -5.00 -8.79
C ALA A 55 11.63 -4.16 -8.35
N ALA A 56 10.59 -4.78 -7.77
CA ALA A 56 9.44 -4.09 -7.21
C ALA A 56 9.82 -3.15 -6.05
N ARG A 57 10.75 -3.57 -5.18
CA ARG A 57 11.29 -2.71 -4.10
C ARG A 57 12.12 -1.54 -4.63
N GLN A 58 12.81 -1.72 -5.75
CA GLN A 58 13.56 -0.66 -6.42
C GLN A 58 12.62 0.29 -7.19
N ALA A 59 11.48 -0.21 -7.66
CA ALA A 59 10.43 0.56 -8.33
C ALA A 59 9.53 1.33 -7.34
N ALA A 60 9.34 0.83 -6.11
CA ALA A 60 8.68 1.53 -4.99
C ALA A 60 9.57 2.65 -4.38
N GLY A 61 10.37 3.31 -5.22
CA GLY A 61 11.50 4.16 -4.85
C GLY A 61 11.15 5.42 -4.08
N THR A 62 12.17 6.17 -3.71
CA THR A 62 12.01 7.52 -3.16
C THR A 62 11.59 8.49 -4.27
N GLU A 63 10.53 9.24 -4.06
CA GLU A 63 10.13 10.36 -4.91
C GLU A 63 10.82 11.63 -4.41
N GLN A 64 11.53 12.33 -5.28
CA GLN A 64 12.10 13.62 -4.90
C GLN A 64 11.06 14.72 -5.10
N LEU A 65 10.59 15.31 -4.00
CA LEU A 65 9.79 16.52 -4.08
C LEU A 65 10.73 17.73 -4.21
N PRO A 66 10.47 18.66 -5.14
CA PRO A 66 11.28 19.88 -5.27
C PRO A 66 11.22 20.70 -3.97
N PRO A 67 12.17 21.64 -3.77
CA PRO A 67 12.04 22.61 -2.70
C PRO A 67 10.75 23.39 -2.90
N GLU A 68 10.09 23.74 -1.79
CA GLU A 68 8.95 24.65 -1.87
C GLU A 68 9.44 26.02 -2.35
N GLU A 69 8.84 26.53 -3.42
CA GLU A 69 9.16 27.87 -3.92
C GLU A 69 8.82 28.92 -2.85
N GLU A 70 9.71 29.92 -2.70
CA GLU A 70 9.44 31.10 -1.89
C GLU A 70 8.33 31.93 -2.54
N GLY A 71 7.08 31.53 -2.30
CA GLY A 71 5.88 32.23 -2.72
C GLY A 71 5.16 32.93 -1.58
N GLU A 72 4.03 33.55 -1.90
CA GLU A 72 3.10 34.08 -0.90
C GLU A 72 2.75 32.97 0.12
N PRO A 73 2.84 33.25 1.44
CA PRO A 73 2.44 32.28 2.45
C PRO A 73 0.99 31.84 2.24
N PRO A 74 0.64 30.58 2.54
CA PRO A 74 -0.75 30.17 2.53
C PRO A 74 -1.56 31.06 3.48
N ALA A 75 -2.79 31.38 3.08
CA ALA A 75 -3.65 32.27 3.85
C ALA A 75 -3.87 31.81 5.30
N ILE A 76 -3.79 30.49 5.55
CA ILE A 76 -3.90 29.93 6.90
C ILE A 76 -2.78 30.41 7.84
N GLU A 77 -1.60 30.81 7.33
CA GLU A 77 -0.52 31.35 8.16
C GLU A 77 -0.83 32.76 8.71
N ALA A 78 -1.86 33.43 8.19
CA ALA A 78 -2.26 34.77 8.64
C ALA A 78 -3.26 34.75 9.81
N VAL A 79 -3.92 33.62 10.08
CA VAL A 79 -4.93 33.50 11.13
C VAL A 79 -4.27 33.42 12.51
N ARG A 80 -4.98 33.87 13.55
CA ARG A 80 -4.46 33.94 14.93
C ARG A 80 -5.21 33.06 15.93
N SER A 81 -6.13 32.24 15.45
CA SER A 81 -6.99 31.38 16.28
C SER A 81 -7.20 30.03 15.61
N TRP A 82 -7.31 28.98 16.41
CA TRP A 82 -7.52 27.63 15.91
C TRP A 82 -8.85 27.45 15.21
N GLU A 83 -9.88 28.19 15.61
CA GLU A 83 -11.21 28.15 15.01
C GLU A 83 -11.15 28.59 13.54
N GLN A 84 -10.55 29.75 13.27
CA GLN A 84 -10.33 30.25 11.90
C GLN A 84 -9.45 29.29 11.07
N ALA A 85 -8.38 28.75 11.66
CA ALA A 85 -7.55 27.77 10.97
C ALA A 85 -8.34 26.51 10.60
N ALA A 86 -9.15 26.01 11.53
CA ALA A 86 -9.96 24.81 11.34
C ALA A 86 -11.08 24.99 10.30
N GLU A 87 -11.59 26.21 10.11
CA GLU A 87 -12.55 26.54 9.04
C GLU A 87 -11.90 26.52 7.64
N MET A 88 -10.60 26.80 7.56
CA MET A 88 -9.86 26.82 6.30
C MET A 88 -9.36 25.44 5.85
N LEU A 89 -9.31 24.46 6.75
CA LEU A 89 -8.83 23.12 6.45
C LEU A 89 -9.90 22.28 5.76
N PRO A 90 -9.53 21.48 4.74
CA PRO A 90 -10.43 20.49 4.18
C PRO A 90 -10.87 19.51 5.27
N LYS A 91 -12.09 18.97 5.10
CA LYS A 91 -12.71 18.03 6.04
C LYS A 91 -12.76 16.64 5.44
N ASP A 92 -12.57 15.64 6.30
CA ASP A 92 -12.76 14.25 5.94
C ASP A 92 -14.23 13.81 6.05
N GLY A 93 -14.50 12.53 5.76
CA GLY A 93 -15.84 11.96 5.83
C GLY A 93 -16.48 11.96 7.23
N MET A 94 -15.75 12.34 8.27
CA MET A 94 -16.20 12.45 9.66
C MET A 94 -16.18 13.90 10.17
N ASP A 95 -16.06 14.88 9.29
CA ASP A 95 -16.00 16.32 9.62
C ASP A 95 -14.75 16.71 10.44
N GLN A 96 -13.70 15.89 10.41
CA GLN A 96 -12.39 16.20 11.01
C GLN A 96 -11.47 16.84 9.96
N ALA A 97 -10.42 17.54 10.40
CA ALA A 97 -9.45 18.10 9.46
C ALA A 97 -8.72 16.99 8.69
N ASP A 98 -8.73 17.06 7.36
CA ASP A 98 -7.94 16.17 6.52
C ASP A 98 -6.56 16.79 6.24
N TRP A 99 -5.57 16.37 7.03
CA TRP A 99 -4.22 16.91 6.95
C TRP A 99 -3.51 16.53 5.65
N VAL A 100 -3.84 15.38 5.06
CA VAL A 100 -3.21 14.92 3.81
C VAL A 100 -3.73 15.77 2.66
N GLU A 101 -5.04 15.93 2.55
CA GLU A 101 -5.64 16.81 1.54
C GLU A 101 -5.16 18.26 1.71
N ALA A 102 -5.01 18.74 2.95
CA ALA A 102 -4.51 20.08 3.22
C ALA A 102 -3.06 20.30 2.72
N LEU A 103 -2.22 19.27 2.78
CA LEU A 103 -0.86 19.28 2.23
C LEU A 103 -0.90 19.25 0.71
N GLU A 104 -1.66 18.32 0.13
CA GLU A 104 -1.78 18.14 -1.32
C GLU A 104 -2.32 19.40 -2.02
N GLN A 105 -3.29 20.07 -1.40
CA GLN A 105 -3.86 21.34 -1.89
C GLN A 105 -2.96 22.56 -1.59
N GLY A 106 -1.90 22.39 -0.80
CA GLY A 106 -1.03 23.49 -0.37
C GLY A 106 -1.70 24.50 0.57
N VAL A 107 -2.83 24.13 1.19
CA VAL A 107 -3.51 24.91 2.23
C VAL A 107 -2.57 25.10 3.42
N ILE A 108 -1.85 24.04 3.78
CA ILE A 108 -0.74 24.08 4.72
C ILE A 108 0.58 23.76 4.00
N ARG A 109 1.66 24.42 4.43
CA ARG A 109 3.02 24.24 3.90
C ARG A 109 4.02 24.22 5.06
N PRO A 110 4.27 23.05 5.68
CA PRO A 110 5.13 22.95 6.85
C PRO A 110 6.55 23.46 6.61
N ARG A 111 7.13 24.05 7.65
CA ARG A 111 8.52 24.53 7.65
C ARG A 111 9.44 23.49 8.28
N GLU A 112 10.72 23.55 7.95
CA GLU A 112 11.75 22.66 8.53
C GLU A 112 11.96 22.92 10.02
N ALA A 113 11.76 24.18 10.44
CA ALA A 113 11.88 24.59 11.83
C ALA A 113 10.93 25.75 12.14
N ILE A 114 10.63 25.94 13.43
CA ILE A 114 9.86 27.11 13.91
C ILE A 114 10.65 28.38 13.56
N GLY A 115 10.06 29.25 12.74
CA GLY A 115 10.71 30.47 12.24
C GLY A 115 11.82 30.21 11.20
N GLY A 116 11.98 28.96 10.76
CA GLY A 116 12.95 28.56 9.75
C GLY A 116 12.48 28.80 8.31
N PRO A 117 13.34 28.45 7.33
CA PRO A 117 12.98 28.54 5.91
C PRO A 117 11.83 27.59 5.55
N ARG A 118 11.29 27.78 4.34
CA ARG A 118 10.40 26.80 3.70
C ARG A 118 11.13 25.47 3.53
N ARG A 119 10.36 24.39 3.39
CA ARG A 119 10.90 23.05 3.19
C ARG A 119 11.78 23.00 1.93
N GLY A 120 13.02 22.55 2.09
CA GLY A 120 13.91 22.24 1.00
C GLY A 120 13.46 21.01 0.20
N SER A 121 14.34 20.54 -0.69
CA SER A 121 14.08 19.32 -1.45
C SER A 121 14.07 18.11 -0.52
N ILE A 122 12.98 17.34 -0.51
CA ILE A 122 12.85 16.12 0.32
C ILE A 122 12.68 14.88 -0.55
N ALA A 123 13.09 13.73 0.00
CA ALA A 123 12.85 12.43 -0.60
C ALA A 123 11.73 11.72 0.16
N VAL A 124 10.55 11.62 -0.46
CA VAL A 124 9.40 10.89 0.07
C VAL A 124 9.58 9.40 -0.20
N PHE A 125 9.46 8.57 0.83
CA PHE A 125 9.65 7.13 0.70
C PHE A 125 8.33 6.44 0.32
N LYS A 126 8.24 5.88 -0.89
CA LYS A 126 6.98 5.30 -1.43
C LYS A 126 6.83 3.79 -1.22
N PHE A 127 7.43 3.24 -0.17
CA PHE A 127 7.23 1.84 0.18
C PHE A 127 5.92 1.67 0.97
N ASP A 128 4.80 1.78 0.29
CA ASP A 128 3.48 1.67 0.92
C ASP A 128 3.03 0.20 0.90
N PHE A 129 2.39 -0.27 1.97
CA PHE A 129 2.03 -1.68 2.10
C PHE A 129 0.83 -1.91 3.02
N PHE A 130 0.27 -3.11 2.97
CA PHE A 130 -0.75 -3.58 3.89
C PHE A 130 -0.15 -4.37 5.04
N LEU A 131 -0.54 -4.04 6.26
CA LEU A 131 -0.33 -4.85 7.46
C LEU A 131 -1.44 -5.91 7.51
N PRO A 132 -1.09 -7.21 7.56
CA PRO A 132 -2.09 -8.27 7.54
C PRO A 132 -2.90 -8.28 8.84
N GLY A 133 -4.23 -8.32 8.69
CA GLY A 133 -5.18 -8.49 9.79
C GLY A 133 -5.51 -9.97 10.07
N PRO A 134 -6.48 -10.22 10.98
CA PRO A 134 -7.03 -11.56 11.19
C PRO A 134 -7.67 -12.16 9.92
N ASP A 135 -8.22 -11.30 9.06
CA ASP A 135 -8.70 -11.62 7.72
C ASP A 135 -8.50 -10.40 6.78
N PRO A 136 -8.58 -10.58 5.45
CA PRO A 136 -8.24 -9.54 4.48
C PRO A 136 -9.07 -8.25 4.58
N SER A 137 -10.31 -8.31 5.10
CA SER A 137 -11.12 -7.11 5.28
C SER A 137 -10.57 -6.22 6.39
N PHE A 138 -9.79 -6.78 7.32
CA PHE A 138 -9.07 -6.04 8.36
C PHE A 138 -7.59 -5.81 8.04
N ASP A 139 -7.14 -6.03 6.81
CA ASP A 139 -5.81 -5.57 6.40
C ASP A 139 -5.76 -4.04 6.51
N ALA A 140 -4.71 -3.52 7.13
CA ALA A 140 -4.53 -2.08 7.33
C ALA A 140 -3.52 -1.53 6.34
N PHE A 141 -3.92 -0.57 5.51
CA PHE A 141 -3.02 0.14 4.62
C PHE A 141 -2.13 1.12 5.40
N PHE A 142 -0.82 1.03 5.18
CA PHE A 142 0.16 1.95 5.73
C PHE A 142 0.97 2.60 4.61
N PRO A 143 0.73 3.90 4.32
CA PRO A 143 1.51 4.65 3.36
C PRO A 143 2.72 5.33 4.03
N HIS A 144 3.94 4.85 3.76
CA HIS A 144 5.15 5.63 4.10
C HIS A 144 5.15 6.97 3.38
N SER A 145 4.60 7.04 2.17
CA SER A 145 4.57 8.26 1.36
C SER A 145 3.95 9.44 2.12
N ALA A 146 2.74 9.25 2.67
CA ALA A 146 2.06 10.28 3.44
C ALA A 146 2.78 10.64 4.76
N HIS A 147 3.43 9.68 5.41
CA HIS A 147 4.13 9.94 6.68
C HIS A 147 5.49 10.63 6.45
N THR A 148 6.20 10.27 5.37
CA THR A 148 7.56 10.77 5.09
C THR A 148 7.59 12.08 4.31
N GLU A 149 6.42 12.62 3.97
CA GLU A 149 6.31 13.99 3.45
C GLU A 149 6.65 15.03 4.52
N TRP A 150 6.37 14.74 5.80
CA TRP A 150 6.68 15.65 6.91
C TRP A 150 7.58 15.01 7.99
N LEU A 151 7.50 13.69 8.21
CA LEU A 151 8.26 13.02 9.27
C LEU A 151 9.54 12.35 8.75
N GLY A 152 10.57 12.35 9.59
CA GLY A 152 11.81 11.63 9.33
C GLY A 152 11.70 10.14 9.71
N CYS A 153 12.59 9.32 9.17
CA CYS A 153 12.66 7.89 9.49
C CYS A 153 12.82 7.64 11.00
N GLU A 154 13.58 8.50 11.68
CA GLU A 154 13.86 8.48 13.10
C GLU A 154 12.65 8.82 13.98
N SER A 155 11.62 9.47 13.41
CA SER A 155 10.36 9.73 14.12
C SER A 155 9.65 8.43 14.48
N CYS A 156 9.85 7.38 13.67
CA CYS A 156 9.19 6.08 13.83
C CYS A 156 10.17 4.97 14.22
N HIS A 157 11.37 4.95 13.64
CA HIS A 157 12.32 3.85 13.77
C HIS A 157 13.55 4.21 14.62
N PRO A 158 14.06 3.26 15.44
CA PRO A 158 13.48 1.96 15.76
C PRO A 158 12.46 2.02 16.92
N LYS A 159 12.18 3.22 17.43
CA LYS A 159 11.49 3.44 18.71
C LYS A 159 10.06 2.89 18.71
N ILE A 160 9.25 3.29 17.73
CA ILE A 160 7.83 2.92 17.64
C ILE A 160 7.70 1.61 16.84
N PHE A 161 8.42 1.51 15.72
CA PHE A 161 8.42 0.34 14.86
C PHE A 161 9.84 -0.17 14.63
N ARG A 162 10.00 -1.48 14.49
CA ARG A 162 11.18 -2.07 13.84
C ARG A 162 11.12 -1.74 12.35
N VAL A 163 12.28 -1.66 11.70
CA VAL A 163 12.37 -1.45 10.25
C VAL A 163 11.57 -2.51 9.48
N ARG A 164 11.46 -3.74 10.03
CA ARG A 164 10.63 -4.82 9.49
C ARG A 164 10.05 -5.69 10.60
N GLY A 165 8.88 -6.27 10.32
CA GLY A 165 8.31 -7.35 11.12
C GLY A 165 7.87 -6.92 12.52
N THR A 166 7.39 -5.68 12.67
CA THR A 166 6.71 -5.27 13.91
C THR A 166 5.35 -5.95 13.96
N ALA A 167 5.13 -6.78 14.99
CA ALA A 167 3.80 -7.30 15.29
C ALA A 167 3.01 -6.19 16.02
N ILE A 168 1.77 -5.98 15.59
CA ILE A 168 0.91 -4.89 16.07
C ILE A 168 -0.47 -5.50 16.32
N THR A 169 -1.10 -5.10 17.42
CA THR A 169 -2.50 -5.41 17.71
C THR A 169 -3.29 -4.14 17.93
N MET A 170 -4.59 -4.15 17.64
CA MET A 170 -5.44 -2.99 17.88
C MET A 170 -5.55 -2.65 19.38
N ASP A 171 -5.50 -3.64 20.27
CA ASP A 171 -5.45 -3.42 21.72
C ASP A 171 -4.23 -2.57 22.12
N GLU A 172 -3.08 -2.84 21.51
CA GLU A 172 -1.88 -2.03 21.74
C GLU A 172 -1.98 -0.64 21.13
N VAL A 173 -2.61 -0.53 19.96
CA VAL A 173 -2.87 0.76 19.31
C VAL A 173 -3.78 1.64 20.18
N PHE A 174 -4.89 1.10 20.69
CA PHE A 174 -5.77 1.81 21.63
C PHE A 174 -5.10 2.12 22.97
N ALA A 175 -4.10 1.34 23.37
CA ALA A 175 -3.26 1.63 24.53
C ALA A 175 -2.18 2.70 24.28
N GLY A 176 -2.18 3.36 23.12
CA GLY A 176 -1.27 4.44 22.78
C GLY A 176 0.09 3.99 22.22
N LYS A 177 0.22 2.72 21.80
CA LYS A 177 1.42 2.22 21.13
C LYS A 177 1.27 2.29 19.61
N TYR A 178 2.39 2.15 18.90
CA TYR A 178 2.39 2.05 17.43
C TYR A 178 1.67 3.24 16.78
N CYS A 179 0.60 2.98 16.02
CA CYS A 179 -0.23 4.01 15.40
C CYS A 179 -0.81 4.98 16.44
N GLY A 180 -1.16 4.48 17.63
CA GLY A 180 -1.77 5.25 18.72
C GLY A 180 -0.82 6.22 19.44
N GLU A 181 0.49 6.19 19.15
CA GLU A 181 1.40 7.25 19.62
C GLU A 181 1.02 8.62 19.00
N CYS A 182 0.47 8.61 17.78
CA CYS A 182 0.10 9.81 17.03
C CYS A 182 -1.40 9.91 16.71
N HIS A 183 -2.03 8.82 16.28
CA HIS A 183 -3.47 8.81 15.95
C HIS A 183 -4.30 8.86 17.22
N GLY A 184 -5.15 9.88 17.34
CA GLY A 184 -5.90 10.21 18.56
C GLY A 184 -5.20 11.23 19.48
N THR A 185 -3.97 11.66 19.17
CA THR A 185 -3.25 12.70 19.91
C THR A 185 -2.96 13.92 19.03
N VAL A 186 -2.25 13.69 17.92
CA VAL A 186 -1.80 14.73 16.97
C VAL A 186 -2.26 14.48 15.54
N ALA A 187 -2.87 13.33 15.29
CA ALA A 187 -3.49 12.94 14.03
C ALA A 187 -4.93 12.45 14.27
N PHE A 188 -5.66 12.14 13.19
CA PHE A 188 -7.07 11.71 13.25
C PHE A 188 -7.30 10.54 14.22
N GLY A 189 -8.52 10.45 14.75
CA GLY A 189 -8.90 9.49 15.77
C GLY A 189 -8.86 8.01 15.33
N LEU A 190 -8.63 7.12 16.30
CA LEU A 190 -8.60 5.66 16.05
C LEU A 190 -10.00 5.04 15.82
N ASP A 191 -11.05 5.84 15.90
CA ASP A 191 -12.43 5.49 15.54
C ASP A 191 -12.69 5.54 14.02
N ALA A 192 -11.73 6.09 13.26
CA ALA A 192 -11.73 6.19 11.80
C ALA A 192 -11.38 4.86 11.09
N CYS A 193 -12.05 3.74 11.42
CA CYS A 193 -11.62 2.39 11.00
C CYS A 193 -11.28 2.28 9.50
N ALA A 194 -12.15 2.83 8.65
CA ALA A 194 -12.04 2.77 7.19
C ALA A 194 -10.83 3.55 6.61
N ARG A 195 -10.21 4.45 7.39
CA ARG A 195 -8.99 5.17 6.95
C ARG A 195 -7.76 4.26 6.89
N CYS A 196 -7.74 3.21 7.72
CA CYS A 196 -6.67 2.21 7.70
C CYS A 196 -7.14 0.93 7.01
N HIS A 197 -8.32 0.46 7.36
CA HIS A 197 -8.87 -0.80 6.87
C HIS A 197 -9.76 -0.56 5.65
N THR A 198 -9.11 -0.31 4.51
CA THR A 198 -9.77 0.16 3.28
C THR A 198 -10.62 -0.89 2.57
N ALA A 199 -10.57 -2.15 3.02
CA ALA A 199 -11.36 -3.27 2.52
C ALA A 199 -12.52 -3.65 3.47
N MET A 200 -12.77 -2.89 4.53
CA MET A 200 -13.97 -3.05 5.38
C MET A 200 -15.20 -2.55 4.62
N GLU A 201 -16.14 -3.46 4.35
CA GLU A 201 -17.48 -3.16 3.83
C GLU A 201 -18.48 -2.83 4.95
#